data_AF-A0A173TNN9-F1
#
_entry.id   AF-A0A173TNN9-F1
#
_cell.length_a   1.000
_cell.length_b   1.000
_cell.length_c   1.000
_cell.angle_alpha   90.00
_cell.angle_beta   90.00
_cell.angle_gamma   90.00
#
_symmetry.space_group_name_H-M   'P 1'
#
loop_
_entity.id
_entity.type
_entity.pdbx_description
1 polymer ?
#
loop_
_entity_poly.entity_id
_entity_poly.type
_entity_poly.pdbx_seq_one_letter_code
_entity_poly.pdbx_strand_id
1 'polypeptide(L)'
;MRIITYSTKINRENNLTELVKEKAYNYKTENKHLDCAEKIASMICDLFELHTAAEEYVYLLSLDTKCRILGIFEVGHGTVNACLLHTRKIMIRNLLCGAGTFIVVHNHPSGEVSVSKENISTTKRLFEAGRLIGIELLDHIIIGRKENGDSYGYAYYSMKEQGLLTTV
;
A
#
# COMPACT_ATOMS: atom_id res chain seq x y z
N MET A 1 16.36 -6.01 2.87
CA MET A 1 15.65 -5.82 4.15
C MET A 1 14.74 -7.01 4.43
N ARG A 2 14.38 -7.27 5.70
CA ARG A 2 13.36 -8.27 6.03
C ARG A 2 11.98 -7.60 5.98
N ILE A 3 11.07 -8.16 5.20
CA ILE A 3 9.70 -7.67 5.03
C ILE A 3 8.76 -8.72 5.60
N ILE A 4 7.76 -8.28 6.33
CA ILE A 4 6.77 -9.17 6.95
C ILE A 4 5.39 -8.75 6.48
N THR A 5 4.59 -9.70 6.02
CA THR A 5 3.17 -9.49 5.79
C THR A 5 2.39 -9.91 7.03
N TYR A 6 1.33 -9.16 7.32
CA TYR A 6 0.48 -9.38 8.47
C TYR A 6 -0.99 -9.45 8.06
N SER A 7 -1.73 -10.30 8.76
CA SER A 7 -3.18 -10.18 8.89
C SER A 7 -3.56 -9.82 10.33
N THR A 8 -4.85 -9.58 10.55
CA THR A 8 -5.41 -9.27 11.87
C THR A 8 -6.34 -10.39 12.28
N LYS A 9 -6.23 -10.88 13.51
CA LYS A 9 -7.18 -11.86 14.10
C LYS A 9 -7.68 -11.38 15.45
N ILE A 10 -8.80 -11.95 15.90
CA ILE A 10 -9.26 -11.77 17.27
C ILE A 10 -8.54 -12.80 18.15
N ASN A 11 -7.80 -12.31 19.14
CA ASN A 11 -7.17 -13.13 20.15
C ASN A 11 -8.26 -13.83 20.98
N ARG A 12 -8.15 -15.16 21.13
CA ARG A 12 -9.20 -15.97 21.80
C ARG A 12 -9.20 -15.83 23.33
N GLU A 13 -8.13 -15.35 23.92
CA GLU A 13 -7.98 -15.24 25.38
C GLU A 13 -8.56 -13.91 25.89
N ASN A 14 -8.40 -12.81 25.14
CA ASN A 14 -8.80 -11.47 25.58
C ASN A 14 -9.78 -10.75 24.64
N ASN A 15 -10.17 -11.36 23.52
CA ASN A 15 -11.06 -10.79 22.49
C ASN A 15 -10.56 -9.48 21.84
N LEU A 16 -9.27 -9.17 21.96
CA LEU A 16 -8.66 -8.01 21.32
C LEU A 16 -8.17 -8.36 19.91
N THR A 17 -8.06 -7.35 19.05
CA THR A 17 -7.45 -7.53 17.72
C THR A 17 -5.93 -7.60 17.87
N GLU A 18 -5.31 -8.60 17.25
CA GLU A 18 -3.86 -8.77 17.23
C GLU A 18 -3.33 -8.93 15.80
N LEU A 19 -2.04 -8.62 15.64
CA LEU A 19 -1.31 -8.86 14.40
C LEU A 19 -0.85 -10.32 14.35
N VAL A 20 -1.11 -10.96 13.22
CA VAL A 20 -0.62 -12.31 12.94
C VAL A 20 0.29 -12.24 11.73
N LYS A 21 1.54 -12.66 11.93
CA LYS A 21 2.51 -12.77 10.86
C LYS A 21 2.07 -13.85 9.87
N GLU A 22 2.07 -13.52 8.59
CA GLU A 22 1.72 -14.45 7.51
C GLU A 22 2.98 -14.96 6.80
N LYS A 23 3.70 -14.07 6.12
CA LYS A 23 4.91 -14.41 5.36
C LYS A 23 6.05 -13.48 5.74
N ALA A 24 7.28 -13.96 5.57
CA ALA A 24 8.48 -13.15 5.70
C ALA A 24 9.35 -13.29 4.46
N TYR A 25 9.78 -12.16 3.92
CA TYR A 25 10.59 -12.06 2.71
C TYR A 25 11.94 -11.44 3.06
N ASN A 26 13.00 -11.97 2.46
CA ASN A 26 14.32 -11.35 2.49
C ASN A 26 14.55 -10.61 1.18
N TYR A 27 14.04 -9.38 1.10
CA TYR A 27 14.13 -8.56 -0.10
C TYR A 27 15.54 -7.99 -0.25
N LYS A 28 16.26 -8.31 -1.33
CA LYS A 28 17.62 -7.81 -1.56
C LYS A 28 17.54 -6.36 -2.05
N THR A 29 18.10 -5.44 -1.27
CA THR A 29 18.23 -4.03 -1.64
C THR A 29 19.41 -3.43 -0.91
N GLU A 30 20.15 -2.56 -1.60
CA GLU A 30 21.26 -1.79 -1.02
C GLU A 30 20.74 -0.68 -0.09
N ASN A 31 19.59 -0.07 -0.42
CA ASN A 31 18.93 0.96 0.37
C ASN A 31 17.65 0.42 1.02
N LYS A 32 17.58 0.47 2.36
CA LYS A 32 16.44 -0.02 3.14
C LYS A 32 15.34 1.02 3.33
N HIS A 33 15.55 2.27 2.94
CA HIS A 33 14.55 3.34 3.03
C HIS A 33 13.65 3.31 1.80
N LEU A 34 12.34 3.38 2.04
CA LEU A 34 11.33 3.58 1.00
C LEU A 34 11.06 5.08 0.88
N ASP A 35 11.91 5.76 0.10
CA ASP A 35 11.95 7.22 -0.01
C ASP A 35 11.40 7.77 -1.34
N CYS A 36 11.15 6.91 -2.34
CA CYS A 36 10.53 7.30 -3.62
C CYS A 36 9.53 6.24 -4.14
N ALA A 37 8.58 6.70 -4.96
CA ALA A 37 7.51 5.86 -5.49
C ALA A 37 8.01 4.70 -6.35
N GLU A 38 9.04 4.93 -7.16
CA GLU A 38 9.65 3.90 -8.01
C GLU A 38 10.16 2.69 -7.21
N LYS A 39 10.89 2.93 -6.11
CA LYS A 39 11.38 1.85 -5.24
C LYS A 39 10.23 1.06 -4.62
N ILE A 40 9.17 1.75 -4.21
CA ILE A 40 7.98 1.13 -3.61
C ILE A 40 7.26 0.27 -4.67
N ALA A 41 7.05 0.81 -5.87
CA ALA A 41 6.44 0.12 -6.99
C ALA A 41 7.22 -1.13 -7.38
N SER A 42 8.55 -1.01 -7.55
CA SER A 42 9.44 -2.14 -7.84
C SER A 42 9.31 -3.23 -6.78
N MET A 43 9.44 -2.85 -5.50
CA MET A 43 9.37 -3.80 -4.39
C MET A 43 8.01 -4.52 -4.34
N ILE A 44 6.90 -3.81 -4.52
CA ILE A 44 5.56 -4.43 -4.49
C ILE A 44 5.35 -5.36 -5.69
N CYS A 45 5.83 -4.97 -6.89
CA CYS A 45 5.81 -5.84 -8.06
C CYS A 45 6.66 -7.11 -7.86
N ASP A 46 7.86 -6.99 -7.30
CA ASP A 46 8.76 -8.13 -7.06
C ASP A 46 8.19 -9.11 -6.04
N LEU A 47 7.46 -8.62 -5.03
CA LEU A 47 6.95 -9.44 -3.92
C LEU A 47 5.58 -10.08 -4.23
N PHE A 48 4.74 -9.38 -4.98
CA PHE A 48 3.32 -9.72 -5.12
C PHE A 48 2.84 -9.79 -6.58
N GLU A 49 3.72 -9.53 -7.56
CA GLU A 49 3.39 -9.54 -8.99
C GLU A 49 2.18 -8.65 -9.32
N LEU A 50 2.07 -7.53 -8.63
CA LEU A 50 0.86 -6.70 -8.63
C LEU A 50 0.47 -6.17 -10.04
N HIS A 51 1.44 -6.00 -10.92
CA HIS A 51 1.28 -5.55 -12.30
C HIS A 51 0.68 -6.61 -13.25
N THR A 52 0.64 -7.88 -12.83
CA THR A 52 0.02 -8.99 -13.60
C THR A 52 -1.17 -9.61 -12.88
N ALA A 53 -1.55 -9.10 -11.71
CA ALA A 53 -2.73 -9.54 -10.98
C ALA A 53 -4.02 -9.29 -11.78
N ALA A 54 -4.85 -10.32 -11.91
CA ALA A 54 -6.11 -10.29 -12.66
C ALA A 54 -7.26 -9.57 -11.92
N GLU A 55 -7.09 -9.37 -10.61
CA GLU A 55 -8.02 -8.66 -9.73
C GLU A 55 -7.33 -7.43 -9.15
N GLU A 56 -8.12 -6.46 -8.69
CA GLU A 56 -7.60 -5.31 -7.98
C GLU A 56 -7.25 -5.70 -6.54
N TYR A 57 -5.98 -5.53 -6.17
CA TYR A 57 -5.47 -5.71 -4.82
C TYR A 57 -5.01 -4.37 -4.27
N VAL A 58 -5.31 -4.13 -2.99
CA VAL A 58 -4.87 -2.95 -2.26
C VAL A 58 -3.98 -3.40 -1.11
N TYR A 59 -2.76 -2.87 -1.08
CA TYR A 59 -1.77 -3.08 -0.06
C TYR A 59 -1.54 -1.83 0.76
N LEU A 60 -1.44 -2.00 2.08
CA LEU A 60 -0.98 -1.01 3.03
C LEU A 60 0.45 -1.34 3.44
N LEU A 61 1.35 -0.35 3.33
CA LEU A 61 2.69 -0.41 3.88
C LEU A 61 2.71 0.50 5.11
N SER A 62 2.89 -0.09 6.29
CA SER A 62 3.08 0.63 7.54
C SER A 62 4.57 0.88 7.77
N LEU A 63 4.96 2.13 8.02
CA LEU A 63 6.36 2.52 8.20
C LEU A 63 6.57 3.27 9.52
N ASP A 64 7.80 3.24 10.01
CA ASP A 64 8.21 4.13 11.10
C ASP A 64 8.55 5.55 10.60
N THR A 65 8.90 6.44 11.53
CA THR A 65 9.26 7.84 11.23
C THR A 65 10.55 8.00 10.41
N LYS A 66 11.30 6.93 10.18
CA LYS A 66 12.49 6.89 9.30
C LYS A 66 12.20 6.19 7.96
N CYS A 67 10.92 6.02 7.61
CA CYS A 67 10.46 5.34 6.40
C CYS A 67 10.97 3.90 6.27
N ARG A 68 11.12 3.18 7.40
CA ARG A 68 11.44 1.74 7.42
C ARG A 68 10.15 0.93 7.54
N ILE A 69 10.02 -0.12 6.73
CA ILE A 69 8.84 -0.99 6.75
C ILE A 69 8.71 -1.69 8.10
N LEU A 70 7.54 -1.54 8.72
CA LEU A 70 7.10 -2.30 9.89
C LEU A 70 6.32 -3.54 9.48
N GLY A 71 5.49 -3.42 8.45
CA GLY A 71 4.68 -4.51 7.92
C GLY A 71 3.91 -4.13 6.67
N ILE A 72 3.52 -5.15 5.90
CA ILE A 72 2.65 -5.03 4.73
C ILE A 72 1.35 -5.77 5.01
N PHE A 73 0.23 -5.20 4.57
CA PHE A 73 -1.10 -5.79 4.71
C PHE A 73 -1.81 -5.78 3.38
N GLU A 74 -2.42 -6.91 2.99
CA GLU A 74 -3.52 -6.87 2.03
C GLU A 74 -4.75 -6.29 2.75
N VAL A 75 -5.22 -5.14 2.30
CA VAL A 75 -6.30 -4.37 2.93
C VAL A 75 -7.56 -4.36 2.09
N GLY A 76 -7.48 -4.78 0.85
CA GLY A 76 -8.62 -5.06 0.01
C GLY A 76 -8.21 -5.95 -1.16
N HIS A 77 -9.13 -6.80 -1.58
CA HIS A 77 -9.17 -7.35 -2.93
C HIS A 77 -10.57 -7.09 -3.46
N GLY A 78 -10.68 -6.76 -4.74
CA GLY A 78 -11.90 -6.32 -5.38
C GLY A 78 -12.13 -7.04 -6.69
N THR A 79 -13.24 -6.68 -7.34
CA THR A 79 -13.48 -7.12 -8.72
C THR A 79 -12.52 -6.40 -9.68
N VAL A 80 -12.60 -6.71 -10.96
CA VAL A 80 -11.86 -6.00 -12.04
C VAL A 80 -12.11 -4.48 -12.03
N ASN A 81 -13.23 -4.02 -11.47
CA ASN A 81 -13.69 -2.63 -11.59
C ASN A 81 -13.47 -1.74 -10.36
N ALA A 82 -13.31 -2.32 -9.16
CA ALA A 82 -13.14 -1.56 -7.92
C ALA A 82 -12.80 -2.46 -6.73
N CYS A 83 -11.98 -1.94 -5.81
CA CYS A 83 -11.81 -2.44 -4.46
C CYS A 83 -12.22 -1.41 -3.40
N LEU A 84 -13.05 -1.82 -2.43
CA LEU A 84 -13.56 -0.93 -1.40
C LEU A 84 -12.54 -0.76 -0.26
N LEU A 85 -11.91 0.41 -0.18
CA LEU A 85 -10.91 0.73 0.83
C LEU A 85 -11.49 1.51 2.01
N HIS A 86 -11.60 0.87 3.18
CA HIS A 86 -12.13 1.51 4.38
C HIS A 86 -11.04 2.17 5.23
N THR A 87 -11.11 3.49 5.40
CA THR A 87 -10.18 4.28 6.25
C THR A 87 -9.97 3.68 7.64
N ARG A 88 -11.06 3.27 8.33
CA ARG A 88 -10.98 2.65 9.67
C ARG A 88 -10.10 1.39 9.67
N LYS A 89 -10.21 0.55 8.63
CA LYS A 89 -9.46 -0.70 8.47
C LYS A 89 -7.95 -0.43 8.34
N ILE A 90 -7.59 0.64 7.64
CA ILE A 90 -6.21 1.10 7.43
C ILE A 90 -5.63 1.66 8.73
N MET A 91 -6.36 2.56 9.39
CA MET A 91 -5.87 3.22 10.60
C MET A 91 -5.64 2.22 11.74
N ILE A 92 -6.54 1.24 11.93
CA ILE A 92 -6.35 0.18 12.94
C ILE A 92 -5.04 -0.60 12.70
N ARG A 93 -4.71 -0.95 11.45
CA ARG A 93 -3.47 -1.69 11.12
C ARG A 93 -2.22 -0.87 11.39
N ASN A 94 -2.24 0.41 10.99
CA ASN A 94 -1.15 1.33 11.29
C ASN A 94 -0.94 1.47 12.81
N LEU A 95 -2.02 1.63 13.58
CA LEU A 95 -1.95 1.71 15.05
C LEU A 95 -1.41 0.42 15.69
N LEU A 96 -1.88 -0.74 15.25
CA LEU A 96 -1.40 -2.04 15.74
C LEU A 96 0.09 -2.27 15.45
N CYS A 97 0.60 -1.76 14.32
CA CYS A 97 2.02 -1.83 13.97
C CYS A 97 2.90 -0.80 14.68
N GLY A 98 2.32 0.22 15.33
CA GLY A 98 3.08 1.38 15.81
C GLY A 98 3.66 2.22 14.66
N ALA A 99 2.92 2.35 13.55
CA ALA A 99 3.35 3.13 12.40
C ALA A 99 3.44 4.63 12.72
N GLY A 100 4.47 5.29 12.23
CA GLY A 100 4.59 6.76 12.20
C GLY A 100 4.08 7.36 10.90
N THR A 101 4.15 6.59 9.80
CA THR A 101 3.68 6.99 8.48
C THR A 101 3.19 5.76 7.72
N PHE A 102 2.46 5.96 6.61
CA PHE A 102 1.98 4.86 5.79
C PHE A 102 1.89 5.19 4.30
N ILE A 103 1.90 4.15 3.48
CA ILE A 103 1.70 4.23 2.03
C ILE A 103 0.60 3.24 1.64
N VAL A 104 -0.22 3.62 0.66
CA VAL A 104 -1.20 2.70 0.03
C VAL A 104 -0.76 2.43 -1.39
N VAL A 105 -0.87 1.18 -1.83
CA VAL A 105 -0.58 0.75 -3.19
C VAL A 105 -1.74 -0.08 -3.71
N HIS A 106 -2.21 0.14 -4.94
CA HIS A 106 -3.16 -0.76 -5.59
C HIS A 106 -2.83 -0.95 -7.06
N ASN A 107 -3.31 -2.02 -7.70
CA ASN A 107 -3.21 -2.20 -9.15
C ASN A 107 -4.53 -1.97 -9.87
N HIS A 108 -4.42 -1.60 -11.14
CA HIS A 108 -5.52 -1.74 -12.09
C HIS A 108 -5.28 -2.94 -13.00
N PRO A 109 -6.16 -3.96 -13.02
CA PRO A 109 -6.03 -5.11 -13.90
C PRO A 109 -6.02 -4.75 -15.40
N SER A 110 -6.58 -3.60 -15.77
CA SER A 110 -6.51 -3.07 -17.13
C SER A 110 -5.09 -2.73 -17.59
N GLY A 111 -4.17 -2.54 -16.64
CA GLY A 111 -2.80 -2.09 -16.89
C GLY A 111 -2.64 -0.57 -16.92
N GLU A 112 -3.73 0.19 -17.02
CA GLU A 112 -3.72 1.66 -17.08
C GLU A 112 -3.60 2.26 -15.67
N VAL A 113 -2.66 3.19 -15.47
CA VAL A 113 -2.42 3.84 -14.16
C VAL A 113 -3.27 5.10 -13.93
N SER A 114 -4.32 5.29 -14.73
CA SER A 114 -5.22 6.45 -14.66
C SER A 114 -5.98 6.50 -13.33
N VAL A 115 -6.08 7.66 -12.70
CA VAL A 115 -6.77 7.82 -11.42
C VAL A 115 -8.28 8.04 -11.62
N SER A 116 -9.13 7.33 -10.85
CA SER A 116 -10.57 7.59 -10.80
C SER A 116 -10.96 8.65 -9.75
N LYS A 117 -12.16 9.22 -9.87
CA LYS A 117 -12.73 10.12 -8.84
C LYS A 117 -12.83 9.44 -7.47
N GLU A 118 -13.10 8.14 -7.45
CA GLU A 118 -13.18 7.35 -6.23
C GLU A 118 -11.80 7.17 -5.58
N ASN A 119 -10.75 6.91 -6.36
CA ASN A 119 -9.39 6.85 -5.83
C ASN A 119 -9.01 8.20 -5.20
N ILE A 120 -9.31 9.33 -5.86
CA ILE A 120 -9.03 10.67 -5.31
C ILE A 120 -9.78 10.89 -3.99
N SER A 121 -11.09 10.62 -3.95
CA SER A 121 -11.92 10.78 -2.75
C SER A 121 -11.41 9.93 -1.58
N THR A 122 -11.10 8.67 -1.84
CA THR A 122 -10.55 7.73 -0.85
C THR A 122 -9.20 8.22 -0.32
N THR A 123 -8.33 8.68 -1.21
CA THR A 123 -7.00 9.20 -0.86
C THR A 123 -7.11 10.42 0.05
N LYS A 124 -7.98 11.37 -0.27
CA LYS A 124 -8.21 12.56 0.57
C LYS A 124 -8.67 12.18 1.98
N ARG A 125 -9.62 11.25 2.10
CA ARG A 125 -10.08 10.76 3.40
C ARG A 125 -8.98 10.09 4.21
N LEU A 126 -8.10 9.31 3.56
CA LEU A 126 -6.96 8.68 4.22
C LEU A 126 -5.93 9.71 4.68
N PHE A 127 -5.65 10.70 3.83
CA PHE A 127 -4.74 11.80 4.14
C PHE A 127 -5.23 12.62 5.35
N GLU A 128 -6.49 13.05 5.34
CA GLU A 128 -7.11 13.79 6.45
C GLU A 128 -7.12 12.98 7.75
N ALA A 129 -7.53 11.72 7.68
CA ALA A 129 -7.58 10.85 8.86
C ALA A 129 -6.17 10.58 9.42
N GLY A 130 -5.18 10.36 8.53
CA GLY A 130 -3.79 10.18 8.92
C GLY A 130 -3.22 11.41 9.63
N ARG A 131 -3.44 12.60 9.06
CA ARG A 131 -3.07 13.88 9.68
C ARG A 131 -3.72 14.08 11.05
N LEU A 132 -5.00 13.75 11.18
CA LEU A 132 -5.75 13.91 12.42
C LEU A 132 -5.16 13.09 13.58
N ILE A 133 -4.69 11.88 13.31
CA ILE A 133 -4.15 10.98 14.34
C ILE A 133 -2.62 10.98 14.45
N GLY A 134 -1.93 11.79 13.62
CA GLY A 134 -0.47 11.88 13.61
C GLY A 134 0.25 10.70 12.93
N ILE A 135 -0.40 10.00 12.01
CA ILE A 135 0.20 8.95 11.18
C ILE A 135 0.01 9.35 9.71
N GLU A 136 1.01 9.99 9.10
CA GLU A 136 0.86 10.63 7.79
C GLU A 136 0.83 9.64 6.62
N LEU A 137 -0.08 9.87 5.67
CA LEU A 137 -0.08 9.20 4.36
C LEU A 137 1.03 9.81 3.50
N LEU A 138 2.10 9.07 3.23
CA LEU A 138 3.20 9.55 2.40
C LEU A 138 2.88 9.49 0.91
N ASP A 139 2.20 8.43 0.46
CA ASP A 139 1.82 8.29 -0.94
C ASP A 139 0.66 7.33 -1.13
N HIS A 140 -0.04 7.50 -2.25
CA HIS A 140 -0.94 6.51 -2.80
C HIS A 140 -0.49 6.18 -4.24
N ILE A 141 0.02 4.97 -4.42
CA ILE A 141 0.63 4.52 -5.67
C ILE A 141 -0.32 3.58 -6.40
N ILE A 142 -0.55 3.86 -7.68
CA ILE A 142 -1.30 2.97 -8.59
C ILE A 142 -0.29 2.22 -9.43
N ILE A 143 -0.43 0.91 -9.53
CA ILE A 143 0.39 0.02 -10.34
C ILE A 143 -0.39 -0.42 -11.58
N GLY A 144 0.27 -0.35 -12.72
CA GLY A 144 -0.24 -0.80 -14.00
C GLY A 144 0.78 -1.68 -14.70
N ARG A 145 0.46 -2.04 -15.93
CA ARG A 145 1.27 -2.91 -16.77
C ARG A 145 1.92 -2.08 -17.87
N LYS A 146 3.22 -2.31 -18.10
CA LYS A 146 3.95 -1.69 -19.21
C LYS A 146 4.35 -2.78 -20.20
N GLU A 147 3.95 -2.62 -21.45
CA GLU A 147 4.42 -3.50 -22.52
C GLU A 147 5.89 -3.17 -22.85
N ASN A 148 6.77 -4.15 -22.72
CA ASN A 148 8.18 -4.05 -23.10
C ASN A 148 8.54 -5.25 -24.01
N GLY A 149 8.02 -5.25 -25.25
CA GLY A 149 8.22 -6.35 -26.19
C GLY A 149 7.63 -7.67 -25.69
N ASP A 150 8.44 -8.74 -25.65
CA ASP A 150 8.03 -10.08 -25.20
C ASP A 150 7.87 -10.23 -23.67
N SER A 151 8.00 -9.13 -22.92
CA SER A 151 7.93 -9.14 -21.45
C SER A 151 6.97 -8.07 -20.92
N TYR A 152 6.31 -8.38 -19.80
CA TYR A 152 5.50 -7.43 -19.06
C TYR A 152 6.39 -6.74 -18.00
N GLY A 153 6.58 -5.43 -18.16
CA GLY A 153 7.07 -4.57 -17.09
C GLY A 153 5.90 -3.98 -16.28
N TYR A 154 6.23 -3.09 -15.36
CA TYR A 154 5.22 -2.31 -14.62
C TYR A 154 5.27 -0.83 -15.00
N ALA A 155 4.13 -0.17 -14.85
CA ALA A 155 4.01 1.27 -14.80
C ALA A 155 3.49 1.66 -13.40
N TYR A 156 3.74 2.90 -12.98
CA TYR A 156 3.15 3.42 -11.75
C TYR A 156 2.69 4.86 -11.88
N TYR A 157 1.76 5.25 -11.01
CA TYR A 157 1.32 6.62 -10.81
C TYR A 157 1.38 6.94 -9.32
N SER A 158 2.19 7.93 -8.92
CA SER A 158 2.27 8.43 -7.55
C SER A 158 1.35 9.64 -7.38
N MET A 159 0.37 9.56 -6.48
CA MET A 159 -0.46 10.72 -6.17
C MET A 159 0.33 11.86 -5.52
N LYS A 160 1.40 11.54 -4.77
CA LYS A 160 2.31 12.55 -4.20
C LYS A 160 3.03 13.34 -5.30
N GLU A 161 3.68 12.64 -6.23
CA GLU A 161 4.50 13.27 -7.29
C GLU A 161 3.65 14.15 -8.21
N GLN A 162 2.35 13.85 -8.30
CA GLN A 162 1.38 14.57 -9.11
C GLN A 162 0.68 15.71 -8.33
N GLY A 163 1.10 15.98 -7.09
CA GLY A 163 0.59 17.10 -6.27
C GLY A 163 -0.83 16.88 -5.73
N LEU A 164 -1.32 15.63 -5.68
CA LEU A 164 -2.68 15.33 -5.21
C LEU A 164 -2.76 15.17 -3.68
N LEU A 165 -1.61 15.10 -2.99
CA LEU A 165 -1.51 14.96 -1.53
C LEU A 165 -1.14 16.26 -0.81
N THR A 166 -1.04 17.38 -1.51
CA THR A 166 -0.60 18.67 -0.96
C THR A 166 -1.73 19.66 -0.69
N THR A 167 -2.98 19.32 -1.00
CA THR A 167 -4.09 20.27 -1.04
C THR A 167 -5.23 19.90 -0.08
N VAL A 168 -5.12 20.43 1.15
CA VAL A 168 -6.23 20.94 1.98
C VAL A 168 -5.72 22.11 2.80
#